data_AF-A0A934H4N6-F1
#
_entry.id   AF-A0A934H4N6-F1
#
_cell.length_a   1.000
_cell.length_b   1.000
_cell.length_c   1.000
_cell.angle_alpha   90.00
_cell.angle_beta   90.00
_cell.angle_gamma   90.00
#
_symmetry.space_group_name_H-M   'P 1'
#
loop_
_entity.id
_entity.type
_entity.pdbx_description
1 polymer ?
#
loop_
_entity_poly.entity_id
_entity_poly.type
_entity_poly.pdbx_seq_one_letter_code
_entity_poly.pdbx_strand_id
1 'polypeptide(L)'
;MPRDLSLLEDTLGICFRDRTRLRQAFTHRSYLHENPSNGLLSNERLEFLGDAVLGFIVARLLYERYPDMAEGSLTGLRSALVKSETLADLAARLSLGEYLYLSRGEDASGGRARQTNLARAFEALVGAIFLDQGLRVTRGFLRRLLEPEMERVVKSRLEKDYKSRLQELAQGDFQYTPIYGTVQVVGPDHAREFTVQVEVLGRVVGRGTGRSKQAAEQAAAKEAMANLLGESLSSPLPAGLRQALFILASKLAATSAPWAIAGSSASLLQGMSLVPADIDILTSADGAYQIGGILKEHERSPVSWRESGVLKSHLGRFEVGGVQVEVVGGLVIVGPGGAVAWEAWKRPRLVPLFGLELPVVPLEAQLVAYYLMPGREARVQEIAACLRQKGYDSQVLENALNQAGLPTDASTAVRSLLLFQ
;
A
#
# COMPACT_ATOMS: atom_id res chain seq x y z
N MET A 1 29.42 -13.03 -41.46
CA MET A 1 29.46 -14.47 -41.12
C MET A 1 29.15 -14.59 -39.65
N PRO A 2 28.31 -15.54 -39.22
CA PRO A 2 28.00 -15.72 -37.81
C PRO A 2 29.24 -16.11 -37.00
N ARG A 3 29.25 -15.73 -35.73
CA ARG A 3 30.32 -16.03 -34.78
C ARG A 3 30.41 -17.54 -34.51
N ASP A 4 31.59 -18.01 -34.11
CA ASP A 4 31.81 -19.43 -33.82
C ASP A 4 30.94 -19.91 -32.64
N LEU A 5 30.10 -20.91 -32.89
CA LEU A 5 29.18 -21.48 -31.91
C LEU A 5 29.91 -22.13 -30.71
N SER A 6 31.19 -22.49 -30.85
CA SER A 6 32.00 -23.00 -29.72
C SER A 6 32.09 -22.00 -28.56
N LEU A 7 32.22 -20.70 -28.87
CA LEU A 7 32.25 -19.63 -27.88
C LEU A 7 30.92 -19.48 -27.15
N LEU A 8 29.81 -19.80 -27.82
CA LEU A 8 28.50 -19.81 -27.19
C LEU A 8 28.38 -20.99 -26.22
N GLU A 9 28.83 -22.19 -26.59
CA GLU A 9 28.85 -23.35 -25.69
C GLU A 9 29.59 -23.05 -24.38
N ASP A 10 30.75 -22.38 -24.47
CA ASP A 10 31.54 -21.92 -23.32
C ASP A 10 30.77 -20.90 -22.47
N THR A 11 30.14 -19.91 -23.11
CA THR A 11 29.35 -18.87 -22.43
C THR A 11 28.14 -19.47 -21.69
N LEU A 12 27.50 -20.48 -22.28
CA LEU A 12 26.35 -21.17 -21.68
C LEU A 12 26.77 -22.18 -20.60
N GLY A 13 28.02 -22.65 -20.65
CA GLY A 13 28.51 -23.79 -19.88
C GLY A 13 27.84 -25.10 -20.27
N ILE A 14 27.51 -25.27 -21.57
CA ILE A 14 26.79 -26.43 -22.12
C ILE A 14 27.48 -26.91 -23.38
N CYS A 15 28.03 -28.13 -23.35
CA CYS A 15 28.57 -28.79 -24.53
C CYS A 15 27.49 -29.63 -25.20
N PHE A 16 27.14 -29.32 -26.44
CA PHE A 16 26.15 -30.07 -27.21
C PHE A 16 26.74 -31.39 -27.71
N ARG A 17 25.96 -32.47 -27.59
CA ARG A 17 26.27 -33.77 -28.20
C ARG A 17 26.03 -33.72 -29.70
N ASP A 18 24.94 -33.08 -30.10
CA ASP A 18 24.60 -32.84 -31.50
C ASP A 18 24.63 -31.33 -31.81
N ARG A 19 25.78 -30.88 -32.34
CA ARG A 19 25.99 -29.48 -32.76
C ARG A 19 25.07 -29.05 -33.91
N THR A 20 24.43 -29.97 -34.63
CA THR A 20 23.47 -29.60 -35.68
C THR A 20 22.23 -28.94 -35.09
N ARG A 21 21.80 -29.34 -33.87
CA ARG A 21 20.70 -28.70 -33.13
C ARG A 21 21.02 -27.28 -32.73
N LEU A 22 22.24 -27.06 -32.23
CA LEU A 22 22.72 -25.73 -31.89
C LEU A 22 22.75 -24.84 -33.12
N ARG A 23 23.28 -25.33 -34.24
CA ARG A 23 23.27 -24.60 -35.52
C ARG A 23 21.85 -24.31 -36.01
N GLN A 24 20.93 -25.27 -35.88
CA GLN A 24 19.54 -25.11 -36.27
C GLN A 24 18.86 -24.00 -35.43
N ALA A 25 19.11 -23.93 -34.12
CA ALA A 25 18.53 -22.90 -33.25
C ALA A 25 18.82 -21.46 -33.71
N PHE A 26 19.96 -21.25 -34.38
CA PHE A 26 20.38 -19.97 -34.92
C PHE A 26 20.14 -19.80 -36.43
N THR A 27 19.47 -20.76 -37.08
CA THR A 27 19.17 -20.68 -38.52
C THR A 27 17.80 -20.05 -38.74
N HIS A 28 17.78 -18.77 -39.11
CA HIS A 28 16.54 -18.07 -39.46
C HIS A 28 16.03 -18.53 -40.83
N ARG A 29 14.70 -18.52 -41.04
CA ARG A 29 14.07 -18.93 -42.30
C ARG A 29 14.63 -18.16 -43.51
N SER A 30 14.96 -16.87 -43.35
CA SER A 30 15.50 -16.07 -44.47
C SER A 30 16.84 -16.61 -45.00
N TYR A 31 17.67 -17.22 -44.16
CA TYR A 31 18.95 -17.79 -44.59
C TYR A 31 18.77 -18.98 -45.53
N LEU A 32 17.72 -19.78 -45.33
CA LEU A 32 17.42 -20.95 -46.16
C LEU A 32 16.99 -20.56 -47.57
N HIS A 33 16.31 -19.42 -47.73
CA HIS A 33 15.91 -18.93 -49.06
C HIS A 33 17.11 -18.56 -49.93
N GLU A 34 18.21 -18.06 -49.34
CA GLU A 34 19.44 -17.74 -50.06
C GLU A 34 20.38 -18.96 -50.21
N ASN A 35 20.15 -20.04 -49.45
CA ASN A 35 21.03 -21.21 -49.40
C ASN A 35 20.24 -22.53 -49.39
N PRO A 36 19.41 -22.84 -50.40
CA PRO A 36 18.49 -23.98 -50.36
C PRO A 36 19.19 -25.37 -50.33
N SER A 37 20.45 -25.45 -50.78
CA SER A 37 21.19 -26.71 -50.94
C SER A 37 21.92 -27.19 -49.69
N ASN A 38 21.82 -26.48 -48.57
CA ASN A 38 22.65 -26.71 -47.37
C ASN A 38 22.07 -27.75 -46.38
N GLY A 39 20.87 -28.28 -46.65
CA GLY A 39 20.22 -29.30 -45.80
C GLY A 39 19.86 -28.83 -44.39
N LEU A 40 19.92 -27.52 -44.11
CA LEU A 40 19.59 -26.96 -42.81
C LEU A 40 18.08 -26.75 -42.67
N LEU A 41 17.60 -26.84 -41.43
CA LEU A 41 16.21 -26.54 -41.06
C LEU A 41 16.15 -25.18 -40.37
N SER A 42 14.98 -24.53 -40.41
CA SER A 42 14.75 -23.29 -39.67
C SER A 42 14.64 -23.59 -38.17
N ASN A 43 14.85 -22.55 -37.38
CA ASN A 43 14.71 -22.60 -35.92
C ASN A 43 13.26 -22.69 -35.43
N GLU A 44 12.25 -22.48 -36.29
CA GLU A 44 10.84 -22.30 -35.90
C GLU A 44 10.23 -23.53 -35.19
N ARG A 45 10.65 -24.74 -35.56
CA ARG A 45 10.21 -25.95 -34.84
C ARG A 45 10.85 -26.08 -33.45
N LEU A 46 12.09 -25.62 -33.31
CA LEU A 46 12.78 -25.58 -32.02
C LEU A 46 12.20 -24.46 -31.15
N GLU A 47 11.87 -23.32 -31.73
CA GLU A 47 11.15 -22.22 -31.08
C GLU A 47 9.84 -22.70 -30.47
N PHE A 48 8.99 -23.36 -31.28
CA PHE A 48 7.72 -23.91 -30.81
C PHE A 48 7.86 -24.85 -29.61
N LEU A 49 8.83 -25.77 -29.67
CA LEU A 49 9.12 -26.68 -28.54
C LEU A 49 9.70 -25.92 -27.34
N GLY A 50 10.60 -24.98 -27.62
CA GLY A 50 11.30 -24.18 -26.64
C GLY A 50 10.38 -23.31 -25.81
N ASP A 51 9.38 -22.68 -26.43
CA ASP A 51 8.34 -21.90 -25.74
C ASP A 51 7.58 -22.76 -24.72
N ALA A 52 7.11 -23.95 -25.13
CA ALA A 52 6.41 -24.87 -24.24
C ALA A 52 7.28 -25.32 -23.05
N VAL A 53 8.55 -25.66 -23.32
CA VAL A 53 9.52 -26.08 -22.28
C VAL A 53 9.86 -24.93 -21.34
N LEU A 54 10.09 -23.73 -21.88
CA LEU A 54 10.34 -22.51 -21.12
C LEU A 54 9.15 -22.21 -20.20
N GLY A 55 7.93 -22.18 -20.73
CA GLY A 55 6.71 -21.92 -19.98
C GLY A 55 6.52 -22.90 -18.81
N PHE A 56 6.76 -24.20 -19.04
CA PHE A 56 6.73 -25.22 -18.00
C PHE A 56 7.78 -24.99 -16.91
N ILE A 57 9.04 -24.76 -17.29
CA ILE A 57 10.14 -24.57 -16.32
C ILE A 57 9.91 -23.29 -15.51
N VAL A 58 9.48 -22.19 -16.13
CA VAL A 58 9.18 -20.94 -15.44
C VAL A 58 8.04 -21.12 -14.44
N ALA A 59 6.94 -21.77 -14.84
CA ALA A 59 5.83 -22.07 -13.94
C ALA A 59 6.31 -22.86 -12.72
N ARG A 60 7.14 -23.89 -12.94
CA ARG A 60 7.72 -24.70 -11.86
C ARG A 60 8.62 -23.89 -10.94
N LEU A 61 9.51 -23.05 -11.48
CA LEU A 61 10.40 -22.21 -10.69
C LEU A 61 9.62 -21.21 -9.81
N LEU A 62 8.55 -20.61 -10.36
CA LEU A 62 7.70 -19.70 -9.61
C LEU A 62 6.94 -20.42 -8.49
N TYR A 63 6.38 -21.59 -8.77
CA TYR A 63 5.68 -22.43 -7.79
C TYR A 63 6.60 -22.84 -6.62
N GLU A 64 7.82 -23.30 -6.93
CA GLU A 64 8.79 -23.71 -5.91
C GLU A 64 9.31 -22.52 -5.09
N ARG A 65 9.40 -21.32 -5.68
CA ARG A 65 10.01 -20.14 -5.04
C ARG A 65 9.04 -19.28 -4.23
N TYR A 66 7.77 -19.23 -4.62
CA TYR A 66 6.75 -18.37 -4.00
C TYR A 66 5.53 -19.20 -3.54
N PRO A 67 5.68 -20.06 -2.52
CA PRO A 67 4.64 -20.99 -2.10
C PRO A 67 3.36 -20.31 -1.58
N ASP A 68 3.49 -19.11 -1.01
CA ASP A 68 2.37 -18.35 -0.43
C ASP A 68 1.71 -17.38 -1.43
N MET A 69 2.18 -17.33 -2.67
CA MET A 69 1.67 -16.41 -3.68
C MET A 69 0.44 -16.98 -4.38
N ALA A 70 -0.61 -16.15 -4.53
CA ALA A 70 -1.84 -16.52 -5.22
C ALA A 70 -1.61 -16.88 -6.70
N GLU A 71 -2.46 -17.78 -7.23
CA GLU A 71 -2.39 -18.29 -8.60
C GLU A 71 -2.34 -17.17 -9.65
N GLY A 72 -3.23 -16.17 -9.55
CA GLY A 72 -3.26 -15.06 -10.52
C GLY A 72 -1.96 -14.26 -10.56
N SER A 73 -1.30 -14.08 -9.41
CA SER A 73 0.00 -13.42 -9.31
C SER A 73 1.11 -14.26 -9.95
N LEU A 74 1.11 -15.59 -9.70
CA LEU A 74 2.03 -16.52 -10.35
C LEU A 74 1.86 -16.54 -11.87
N THR A 75 0.61 -16.56 -12.36
CA THR A 75 0.29 -16.48 -13.79
C THR A 75 0.79 -15.17 -14.38
N GLY A 76 0.59 -14.05 -13.69
CA GLY A 76 1.12 -12.75 -14.10
C GLY A 76 2.66 -12.71 -14.16
N LEU A 77 3.34 -13.29 -13.17
CA LEU A 77 4.81 -13.38 -13.17
C LEU A 77 5.31 -14.23 -14.34
N ARG A 78 4.68 -15.39 -14.57
CA ARG A 78 5.04 -16.27 -15.69
C ARG A 78 4.94 -15.51 -17.01
N SER A 79 3.81 -14.87 -17.28
CA SER A 79 3.62 -14.09 -18.51
C SER A 79 4.65 -12.96 -18.66
N ALA A 80 5.05 -12.32 -17.57
CA ALA A 80 6.07 -11.26 -17.61
C ALA A 80 7.49 -11.79 -17.88
N LEU A 81 7.79 -13.03 -17.50
CA LEU A 81 9.10 -13.65 -17.68
C LEU A 81 9.27 -14.28 -19.07
N VAL A 82 8.18 -14.79 -19.66
CA VAL A 82 8.22 -15.46 -20.98
C VAL A 82 7.80 -14.55 -22.14
N LYS A 83 7.45 -13.28 -21.88
CA LYS A 83 7.10 -12.34 -22.96
C LYS A 83 8.32 -12.01 -23.83
N SER A 84 8.05 -11.71 -25.09
CA SER A 84 9.08 -11.48 -26.11
C SER A 84 10.10 -10.40 -25.74
N GLU A 85 9.71 -9.32 -25.06
CA GLU A 85 10.67 -8.28 -24.66
C GLU A 85 11.68 -8.80 -23.64
N THR A 86 11.21 -9.57 -22.65
CA THR A 86 12.10 -10.16 -21.63
C THR A 86 13.07 -11.17 -22.27
N LEU A 87 12.57 -12.00 -23.19
CA LEU A 87 13.40 -12.99 -23.88
C LEU A 87 14.40 -12.34 -24.83
N ALA A 88 14.01 -11.27 -25.53
CA ALA A 88 14.92 -10.49 -26.37
C ALA A 88 16.03 -9.83 -25.55
N ASP A 89 15.71 -9.28 -24.37
CA ASP A 89 16.70 -8.70 -23.46
C ASP A 89 17.70 -9.76 -22.97
N LEU A 90 17.22 -10.96 -22.59
CA LEU A 90 18.08 -12.08 -22.19
C LEU A 90 18.98 -12.54 -23.34
N ALA A 91 18.41 -12.67 -24.54
CA ALA A 91 19.15 -13.01 -25.75
C ALA A 91 20.24 -11.97 -26.09
N ALA A 92 19.93 -10.68 -25.92
CA ALA A 92 20.88 -9.60 -26.14
C ALA A 92 22.05 -9.64 -25.14
N ARG A 93 21.78 -9.92 -23.86
CA ARG A 93 22.84 -10.09 -22.83
C ARG A 93 23.77 -11.27 -23.13
N LEU A 94 23.24 -12.32 -23.75
CA LEU A 94 24.02 -13.47 -24.24
C LEU A 94 24.63 -13.24 -25.63
N SER A 95 24.43 -12.06 -26.22
CA SER A 95 24.88 -11.71 -27.58
C SER A 95 24.41 -12.70 -28.66
N LEU A 96 23.21 -13.27 -28.49
CA LEU A 96 22.69 -14.32 -29.38
C LEU A 96 22.56 -13.89 -30.85
N GLY A 97 22.34 -12.60 -31.11
CA GLY A 97 22.24 -12.04 -32.45
C GLY A 97 23.50 -12.23 -33.32
N GLU A 98 24.67 -12.36 -32.71
CA GLU A 98 25.95 -12.57 -33.41
C GLU A 98 26.07 -13.97 -34.01
N TYR A 99 25.31 -14.93 -33.49
CA TYR A 99 25.32 -16.33 -33.93
C TYR A 99 24.26 -16.62 -35.01
N LEU A 100 23.35 -15.68 -35.28
CA LEU A 100 22.28 -15.87 -36.24
C LEU A 100 22.79 -16.01 -37.68
N TYR A 101 22.31 -17.04 -38.36
CA TYR A 101 22.41 -17.18 -39.81
C TYR A 101 21.20 -16.47 -40.42
N LEU A 102 21.45 -15.38 -41.14
CA LEU A 102 20.46 -14.53 -41.78
C LEU A 102 20.81 -14.35 -43.27
N SER A 103 19.79 -14.10 -44.09
CA SER A 103 20.02 -13.56 -45.44
C SER A 103 20.73 -12.21 -45.40
N ARG A 104 21.41 -11.82 -46.49
CA ARG A 104 22.08 -10.51 -46.57
C ARG A 104 21.12 -9.35 -46.34
N GLY A 105 19.91 -9.43 -46.92
CA GLY A 105 18.87 -8.41 -46.75
C GLY A 105 18.36 -8.32 -45.32
N GLU A 106 18.13 -9.46 -44.66
CA GLU A 106 17.65 -9.49 -43.28
C GLU A 106 18.72 -8.93 -42.32
N ASP A 107 20.00 -9.29 -42.54
CA ASP A 107 21.12 -8.76 -41.76
C ASP A 107 21.27 -7.24 -41.93
N ALA A 108 21.25 -6.75 -43.19
CA ALA A 108 21.36 -5.32 -43.51
C ALA A 108 20.21 -4.47 -42.93
N SER A 109 19.02 -5.07 -42.75
CA SER A 109 17.87 -4.42 -42.12
C SER A 109 17.89 -4.41 -40.58
N GLY A 110 19.01 -4.80 -39.97
CA GLY A 110 19.18 -4.87 -38.51
C GLY A 110 18.61 -6.14 -37.86
N GLY A 111 18.43 -7.21 -38.64
CA GLY A 111 17.81 -8.46 -38.17
C GLY A 111 18.48 -9.10 -36.95
N ARG A 112 19.79 -8.86 -36.73
CA ARG A 112 20.54 -9.36 -35.56
C ARG A 112 20.12 -8.74 -34.23
N ALA A 113 19.66 -7.49 -34.25
CA ALA A 113 19.22 -6.74 -33.07
C ALA A 113 17.69 -6.69 -32.94
N ARG A 114 16.96 -7.22 -33.93
CA ARG A 114 15.49 -7.20 -33.95
C ARG A 114 14.95 -8.07 -32.81
N GLN A 115 14.14 -7.47 -31.94
CA GLN A 115 13.60 -8.12 -30.73
C GLN A 115 12.90 -9.46 -31.05
N THR A 116 12.10 -9.51 -32.12
CA THR A 116 11.41 -10.74 -32.52
C THR A 116 12.38 -11.86 -32.87
N ASN A 117 13.48 -11.55 -33.56
CA ASN A 117 14.47 -12.57 -33.94
C ASN A 117 15.25 -13.06 -32.72
N LEU A 118 15.59 -12.15 -31.81
CA LEU A 118 16.28 -12.47 -30.56
C LEU A 118 15.44 -13.35 -29.62
N ALA A 119 14.16 -13.01 -29.42
CA ALA A 119 13.25 -13.81 -28.61
C ALA A 119 13.09 -15.24 -29.17
N ARG A 120 12.84 -15.36 -30.48
CA ARG A 120 12.70 -16.66 -31.15
C ARG A 120 13.97 -17.49 -31.12
N ALA A 121 15.14 -16.85 -31.24
CA ALA A 121 16.43 -17.52 -31.11
C ALA A 121 16.66 -18.03 -29.68
N PHE A 122 16.23 -17.30 -28.66
CA PHE A 122 16.28 -17.74 -27.27
C PHE A 122 15.40 -18.97 -27.04
N GLU A 123 14.14 -18.93 -27.49
CA GLU A 123 13.23 -20.08 -27.40
C GLU A 123 13.80 -21.29 -28.15
N ALA A 124 14.28 -21.09 -29.38
CA ALA A 124 14.89 -22.16 -30.16
C ALA A 124 16.15 -22.75 -29.49
N LEU A 125 16.97 -21.93 -28.83
CA LEU A 125 18.11 -22.40 -28.04
C LEU A 125 17.63 -23.27 -26.86
N VAL A 126 16.57 -22.85 -26.15
CA VAL A 126 15.96 -23.67 -25.08
C VAL A 126 15.48 -25.01 -25.63
N GLY A 127 14.78 -25.01 -26.76
CA GLY A 127 14.34 -26.23 -27.44
C GLY A 127 15.51 -27.14 -27.84
N ALA A 128 16.61 -26.57 -28.33
CA ALA A 128 17.82 -27.31 -28.70
C ALA A 128 18.51 -27.95 -27.48
N ILE A 129 18.68 -27.20 -26.39
CA ILE A 129 19.27 -27.71 -25.13
C ILE A 129 18.39 -28.85 -24.58
N PHE A 130 17.07 -28.68 -24.61
CA PHE A 130 16.14 -29.69 -24.13
C PHE A 130 16.22 -31.00 -24.90
N LEU A 131 16.26 -30.95 -26.23
CA LEU A 131 16.38 -32.15 -27.06
C LEU A 131 17.75 -32.82 -26.93
N ASP A 132 18.81 -32.06 -26.63
CA ASP A 132 20.17 -32.58 -26.56
C ASP A 132 20.55 -33.14 -25.18
N GLN A 133 20.19 -32.43 -24.12
CA GLN A 133 20.66 -32.66 -22.75
C GLN A 133 19.52 -32.96 -21.76
N GLY A 134 18.27 -32.82 -22.19
CA GLY A 134 17.09 -33.10 -21.38
C GLY A 134 16.71 -32.01 -20.38
N LEU A 135 15.63 -32.28 -19.64
CA LEU A 135 14.98 -31.31 -18.76
C LEU A 135 15.88 -30.79 -17.63
N ARG A 136 16.72 -31.65 -17.05
CA ARG A 136 17.56 -31.30 -15.90
C ARG A 136 18.58 -30.20 -16.25
N VAL A 137 19.26 -30.33 -17.38
CA VAL A 137 20.24 -29.34 -17.85
C VAL A 137 19.55 -28.06 -18.28
N THR A 138 18.45 -28.18 -19.02
CA THR A 138 17.62 -27.03 -19.46
C THR A 138 17.12 -26.21 -18.28
N ARG A 139 16.58 -26.87 -17.23
CA ARG A 139 16.16 -26.21 -15.99
C ARG A 139 17.32 -25.49 -15.31
N GLY A 140 18.49 -26.13 -15.21
CA GLY A 140 19.68 -25.53 -14.60
C GLY A 140 20.13 -24.27 -15.32
N PHE A 141 20.14 -24.30 -16.66
CA PHE A 141 20.43 -23.16 -17.53
C PHE A 141 19.45 -22.00 -17.31
N LEU A 142 18.14 -22.27 -17.45
CA LEU A 142 17.10 -21.26 -17.33
C LEU A 142 17.05 -20.66 -15.93
N ARG A 143 17.22 -21.47 -14.88
CA ARG A 143 17.22 -20.98 -13.49
C ARG A 143 18.30 -19.91 -13.28
N ARG A 144 19.54 -20.14 -13.74
CA ARG A 144 20.64 -19.18 -13.59
C ARG A 144 20.34 -17.83 -14.26
N LEU A 145 19.66 -17.85 -15.41
CA LEU A 145 19.34 -16.63 -16.15
C LEU A 145 18.09 -15.92 -15.62
N LEU A 146 17.09 -16.68 -15.19
CA LEU A 146 15.78 -16.15 -14.84
C LEU A 146 15.66 -15.77 -13.37
N GLU A 147 16.45 -16.33 -12.45
CA GLU A 147 16.38 -15.97 -11.03
C GLU A 147 16.53 -14.46 -10.76
N PRO A 148 17.50 -13.74 -11.34
CA PRO A 148 17.61 -12.29 -11.19
C PRO A 148 16.42 -11.54 -11.82
N GLU A 149 15.91 -12.04 -12.95
CA GLU A 149 14.74 -11.45 -13.61
C GLU A 149 13.46 -11.66 -12.80
N MET A 150 13.29 -12.81 -12.14
CA MET A 150 12.17 -13.09 -11.24
C MET A 150 12.13 -12.06 -10.11
N GLU A 151 13.27 -11.81 -9.45
CA GLU A 151 13.36 -10.82 -8.38
C GLU A 151 13.02 -9.41 -8.87
N ARG A 152 13.55 -9.02 -10.04
CA ARG A 152 13.27 -7.72 -10.66
C ARG A 152 11.79 -7.56 -10.98
N VAL A 153 11.16 -8.57 -11.56
CA VAL A 153 9.74 -8.55 -11.95
C VAL A 153 8.84 -8.56 -10.72
N VAL A 154 9.16 -9.35 -9.69
CA VAL A 154 8.42 -9.37 -8.42
C VAL A 154 8.48 -8.01 -7.75
N LYS A 155 9.68 -7.42 -7.60
CA LYS A 155 9.83 -6.09 -7.01
C LYS A 155 9.03 -5.04 -7.79
N SER A 156 9.15 -5.02 -9.12
CA SER A 156 8.42 -4.06 -9.94
C SER A 156 6.90 -4.25 -9.88
N ARG A 157 6.41 -5.49 -9.76
CA ARG A 157 4.97 -5.75 -9.60
C ARG A 157 4.45 -5.36 -8.22
N LEU A 158 5.16 -5.69 -7.14
CA LEU A 158 4.79 -5.26 -5.78
C LEU A 158 4.74 -3.72 -5.65
N GLU A 159 5.64 -3.04 -6.35
CA GLU A 159 5.68 -1.57 -6.45
C GLU A 159 4.57 -0.98 -7.33
N LYS A 160 3.85 -1.80 -8.11
CA LYS A 160 2.83 -1.32 -9.07
C LYS A 160 1.44 -1.88 -8.86
N ASP A 161 1.28 -2.92 -8.03
CA ASP A 161 0.01 -3.59 -7.79
C ASP A 161 -0.71 -3.03 -6.56
N TYR A 162 -0.87 -1.71 -6.54
CA TYR A 162 -1.58 -1.02 -5.47
C TYR A 162 -3.08 -1.35 -5.48
N LYS A 163 -3.67 -1.61 -6.65
CA LYS A 163 -5.10 -1.94 -6.77
C LYS A 163 -5.46 -3.24 -6.03
N SER A 164 -4.69 -4.31 -6.23
CA SER A 164 -4.95 -5.59 -5.56
C SER A 164 -4.68 -5.49 -4.06
N ARG A 165 -3.58 -4.83 -3.68
CA ARG A 165 -3.25 -4.58 -2.26
C ARG A 165 -4.27 -3.72 -1.55
N LEU A 166 -4.82 -2.70 -2.21
CA LEU A 166 -5.91 -1.89 -1.67
C LEU A 166 -7.18 -2.72 -1.49
N GLN A 167 -7.48 -3.63 -2.43
CA GLN A 167 -8.63 -4.53 -2.31
C GLN A 167 -8.46 -5.48 -1.11
N GLU A 168 -7.28 -6.05 -0.91
CA GLU A 168 -6.97 -6.88 0.28
C GLU A 168 -7.10 -6.07 1.58
N LEU A 169 -6.51 -4.87 1.63
CA LEU A 169 -6.62 -3.97 2.77
C LEU A 169 -8.09 -3.63 3.07
N ALA A 170 -8.85 -3.23 2.05
CA ALA A 170 -10.23 -2.80 2.24
C ALA A 170 -11.17 -3.96 2.58
N GLN A 171 -10.93 -5.15 2.02
CA GLN A 171 -11.69 -6.34 2.38
C GLN A 171 -11.35 -6.80 3.80
N GLY A 172 -10.07 -6.77 4.19
CA GLY A 172 -9.62 -7.14 5.53
C GLY A 172 -10.14 -6.20 6.61
N ASP A 173 -9.94 -4.90 6.43
CA ASP A 173 -10.29 -3.88 7.42
C ASP A 173 -11.76 -3.51 7.41
N PHE A 174 -12.41 -3.46 6.25
CA PHE A 174 -13.75 -2.88 6.12
C PHE A 174 -14.80 -3.85 5.58
N GLN A 175 -14.41 -5.09 5.22
CA GLN A 175 -15.27 -6.02 4.49
C GLN A 175 -15.90 -5.38 3.24
N TYR A 176 -15.14 -4.50 2.59
CA TYR A 176 -15.62 -3.65 1.51
C TYR A 176 -14.72 -3.76 0.29
N THR A 177 -15.33 -3.83 -0.90
CA THR A 177 -14.61 -3.81 -2.17
C THR A 177 -14.48 -2.36 -2.68
N PRO A 178 -13.27 -1.83 -2.92
CA PRO A 178 -13.08 -0.47 -3.41
C PRO A 178 -13.75 -0.24 -4.78
N ILE A 179 -14.40 0.91 -4.95
CA ILE A 179 -15.08 1.30 -6.19
C ILE A 179 -14.24 2.34 -6.92
N TYR A 180 -13.95 2.11 -8.21
CA TYR A 180 -13.17 3.04 -9.03
C TYR A 180 -14.07 3.79 -10.01
N GLY A 181 -13.92 5.11 -10.11
CA GLY A 181 -14.66 5.97 -11.02
C GLY A 181 -13.74 6.87 -11.84
N THR A 182 -13.87 6.89 -13.17
CA THR A 182 -13.18 7.89 -14.01
C THR A 182 -13.90 9.22 -13.89
N VAL A 183 -13.21 10.24 -13.38
CA VAL A 183 -13.79 11.58 -13.17
C VAL A 183 -13.40 12.59 -14.24
N GLN A 184 -12.32 12.33 -14.98
CA GLN A 184 -11.84 13.24 -16.01
C GLN A 184 -11.03 12.49 -17.08
N VAL A 185 -11.17 12.93 -18.33
CA VAL A 185 -10.33 12.52 -19.46
C VAL A 185 -9.96 13.76 -20.25
N VAL A 186 -8.66 14.02 -20.42
CA VAL A 186 -8.13 15.21 -21.13
C VAL A 186 -7.10 14.77 -22.17
N GLY A 187 -6.96 15.53 -23.25
CA GLY A 187 -5.94 15.33 -24.28
C GLY A 187 -6.46 14.61 -25.54
N PRO A 188 -5.68 14.65 -26.63
CA PRO A 188 -6.04 14.01 -27.90
C PRO A 188 -5.96 12.48 -27.78
N ASP A 189 -6.60 11.75 -28.70
CA ASP A 189 -6.75 10.29 -28.61
C ASP A 189 -5.44 9.50 -28.44
N HIS A 190 -4.35 10.00 -29.02
CA HIS A 190 -3.02 9.40 -28.93
C HIS A 190 -2.22 9.85 -27.70
N ALA A 191 -2.75 10.76 -26.88
CA ALA A 191 -2.11 11.29 -25.66
C ALA A 191 -3.17 11.64 -24.60
N ARG A 192 -4.15 10.75 -24.39
CA ARG A 192 -5.18 10.94 -23.35
C ARG A 192 -4.58 10.74 -21.96
N GLU A 193 -4.96 11.61 -21.04
CA GLU A 193 -4.73 11.49 -19.62
C GLU A 193 -6.07 11.23 -18.92
N PHE A 194 -6.10 10.16 -18.12
CA PHE A 194 -7.25 9.75 -17.34
C PHE A 194 -7.02 10.16 -15.89
N THR A 195 -8.06 10.69 -15.25
CA THR A 195 -8.10 10.86 -13.80
C THR A 195 -9.17 9.94 -13.23
N VAL A 196 -8.77 9.10 -12.27
CA VAL A 196 -9.63 8.13 -11.61
C VAL A 196 -9.64 8.43 -10.12
N GLN A 197 -10.80 8.31 -9.48
CA GLN A 197 -10.94 8.29 -8.03
C GLN A 197 -11.28 6.88 -7.55
N VAL A 198 -10.85 6.55 -6.34
CA VAL A 198 -11.22 5.30 -5.66
C VAL A 198 -11.97 5.61 -4.38
N GLU A 199 -13.05 4.89 -4.16
CA GLU A 199 -13.97 5.04 -3.05
C GLU A 199 -13.97 3.79 -2.16
N VAL A 200 -13.94 4.01 -0.85
CA VAL A 200 -14.12 2.98 0.18
C VAL A 200 -15.20 3.47 1.14
N LEU A 201 -16.22 2.64 1.40
CA LEU A 201 -17.40 3.00 2.20
C LEU A 201 -18.06 4.33 1.76
N GLY A 202 -18.18 4.52 0.43
CA GLY A 202 -18.82 5.71 -0.16
C GLY A 202 -18.00 7.00 -0.04
N ARG A 203 -16.72 6.92 0.37
CA ARG A 203 -15.82 8.07 0.43
C ARG A 203 -14.66 7.93 -0.52
N VAL A 204 -14.36 9.00 -1.25
CA VAL A 204 -13.14 9.10 -2.05
C VAL A 204 -11.94 9.10 -1.11
N VAL A 205 -11.12 8.06 -1.21
CA VAL A 205 -9.90 7.89 -0.39
C VAL A 205 -8.62 8.07 -1.20
N GLY A 206 -8.70 8.13 -2.54
CA GLY A 206 -7.58 8.43 -3.40
C GLY A 206 -7.99 8.83 -4.81
N ARG A 207 -7.10 9.54 -5.49
CA ARG A 207 -7.24 10.05 -6.85
C ARG A 207 -5.90 9.91 -7.59
N GLY A 208 -5.95 9.34 -8.78
CA GLY A 208 -4.77 9.06 -9.58
C GLY A 208 -4.93 9.53 -11.00
N THR A 209 -3.83 9.99 -11.60
CA THR A 209 -3.75 10.30 -13.02
C THR A 209 -2.86 9.31 -13.76
N GLY A 210 -3.12 9.09 -15.05
CA GLY A 210 -2.31 8.20 -15.86
C GLY A 210 -2.67 8.24 -17.35
N ARG A 211 -1.75 7.79 -18.20
CA ARG A 211 -1.94 7.72 -19.67
C ARG A 211 -2.90 6.61 -20.12
N SER A 212 -3.36 5.78 -19.17
CA SER A 212 -4.39 4.77 -19.37
C SER A 212 -5.27 4.70 -18.12
N LYS A 213 -6.50 4.18 -18.25
CA LYS A 213 -7.40 3.96 -17.10
C LYS A 213 -6.73 3.10 -16.03
N GLN A 214 -6.07 2.01 -16.43
CA GLN A 214 -5.38 1.11 -15.50
C GLN A 214 -4.24 1.83 -14.75
N ALA A 215 -3.46 2.68 -15.44
CA ALA A 215 -2.40 3.44 -14.77
C ALA A 215 -2.97 4.45 -13.76
N ALA A 216 -4.05 5.14 -14.13
CA ALA A 216 -4.75 6.07 -13.24
C ALA A 216 -5.37 5.34 -12.02
N GLU A 217 -5.95 4.15 -12.21
CA GLU A 217 -6.45 3.31 -11.12
C GLU A 217 -5.34 2.88 -10.15
N GLN A 218 -4.17 2.45 -10.65
CA GLN A 218 -3.03 2.10 -9.79
C GLN A 218 -2.52 3.31 -9.00
N ALA A 219 -2.46 4.48 -9.62
CA ALA A 219 -2.09 5.72 -8.94
C ALA A 219 -3.11 6.11 -7.86
N ALA A 220 -4.41 5.98 -8.15
CA ALA A 220 -5.48 6.25 -7.19
C ALA A 220 -5.41 5.28 -6.01
N ALA A 221 -5.13 3.99 -6.29
CA ALA A 221 -4.99 2.97 -5.28
C ALA A 221 -3.78 3.23 -4.36
N LYS A 222 -2.67 3.70 -4.93
CA LYS A 222 -1.47 4.07 -4.16
C LYS A 222 -1.77 5.17 -3.15
N GLU A 223 -2.41 6.26 -3.60
CA GLU A 223 -2.80 7.36 -2.71
C GLU A 223 -3.79 6.89 -1.65
N ALA A 224 -4.78 6.07 -2.03
CA ALA A 224 -5.74 5.51 -1.10
C ALA A 224 -5.11 4.64 -0.02
N MET A 225 -4.11 3.82 -0.35
CA MET A 225 -3.38 3.05 0.65
C MET A 225 -2.65 3.94 1.64
N ALA A 226 -1.94 4.97 1.17
CA ALA A 226 -1.24 5.91 2.05
C ALA A 226 -2.21 6.63 3.01
N ASN A 227 -3.35 7.06 2.49
CA ASN A 227 -4.40 7.71 3.26
C ASN A 227 -5.04 6.77 4.30
N LEU A 228 -5.39 5.54 3.90
CA LEU A 228 -6.01 4.56 4.78
C LEU A 228 -5.06 4.06 5.87
N LEU A 229 -3.79 3.83 5.54
CA LEU A 229 -2.78 3.37 6.51
C LEU A 229 -2.36 4.46 7.50
N GLY A 230 -2.67 5.72 7.21
CA GLY A 230 -2.28 6.85 8.06
C GLY A 230 -0.77 7.02 8.13
N GLU A 231 -0.06 6.90 7.00
CA GLU A 231 1.41 7.03 6.94
C GLU A 231 1.93 8.39 7.44
N SER A 232 1.05 9.39 7.60
CA SER A 232 1.34 10.69 8.22
C SER A 232 1.51 10.62 9.74
N LEU A 233 1.05 9.56 10.41
CA LEU A 233 1.14 9.42 11.86
C LEU A 233 2.53 8.92 12.28
N SER A 234 2.99 9.37 13.45
CA SER A 234 4.27 8.92 14.03
C SER A 234 4.23 7.47 14.52
N SER A 235 3.06 6.84 14.58
CA SER A 235 2.88 5.45 14.98
C SER A 235 1.71 4.82 14.23
N PRO A 236 1.83 3.55 13.79
CA PRO A 236 0.77 2.88 13.04
C PRO A 236 -0.46 2.62 13.93
N LEU A 237 -1.64 2.82 13.37
CA LEU A 237 -2.89 2.52 14.05
C LEU A 237 -3.16 1.00 14.06
N PRO A 238 -3.54 0.40 15.21
CA PRO A 238 -4.08 -0.95 15.23
C PRO A 238 -5.27 -1.08 14.27
N ALA A 239 -5.42 -2.23 13.60
CA ALA A 239 -6.41 -2.41 12.54
C ALA A 239 -7.85 -2.07 12.99
N GLY A 240 -8.29 -2.56 14.15
CA GLY A 240 -9.62 -2.24 14.69
C GLY A 240 -9.80 -0.75 14.99
N LEU A 241 -8.79 -0.08 15.54
CA LEU A 241 -8.83 1.35 15.82
C LEU A 241 -8.87 2.16 14.51
N ARG A 242 -8.05 1.79 13.53
CA ARG A 242 -8.04 2.36 12.18
C ARG A 242 -9.42 2.24 11.53
N GLN A 243 -10.02 1.06 11.60
CA GLN A 243 -11.36 0.79 11.08
C GLN A 243 -12.41 1.69 11.76
N ALA A 244 -12.42 1.71 13.08
CA ALA A 244 -13.37 2.49 13.87
C ALA A 244 -13.25 3.99 13.58
N LEU A 245 -12.03 4.54 13.58
CA LEU A 245 -11.77 5.95 13.28
C LEU A 245 -12.20 6.30 11.85
N PHE A 246 -11.96 5.43 10.86
CA PHE A 246 -12.38 5.68 9.48
C PHE A 246 -13.91 5.72 9.34
N ILE A 247 -14.61 4.76 9.96
CA ILE A 247 -16.08 4.73 9.96
C ILE A 247 -16.65 5.98 10.64
N LEU A 248 -16.12 6.34 11.82
CA LEU A 248 -16.54 7.53 12.57
C LEU A 248 -16.30 8.81 11.77
N ALA A 249 -15.08 9.02 11.26
CA ALA A 249 -14.76 10.19 10.45
C ALA A 249 -15.67 10.26 9.21
N SER A 250 -15.97 9.11 8.59
CA SER A 250 -16.84 9.05 7.41
C SER A 250 -18.28 9.42 7.71
N LYS A 251 -18.86 8.85 8.77
CA LYS A 251 -20.26 9.09 9.18
C LYS A 251 -20.47 10.48 9.78
N LEU A 252 -19.48 11.01 10.50
CA LEU A 252 -19.58 12.28 11.21
C LEU A 252 -19.15 13.48 10.36
N ALA A 253 -18.49 13.30 9.22
CA ALA A 253 -18.09 14.41 8.35
C ALA A 253 -19.25 15.27 7.83
N ALA A 254 -20.47 14.73 7.73
CA ALA A 254 -21.65 15.45 7.27
C ALA A 254 -22.51 16.01 8.42
N THR A 255 -22.15 15.76 9.68
CA THR A 255 -22.92 16.26 10.81
C THR A 255 -22.63 17.75 11.05
N SER A 256 -23.65 18.46 11.52
CA SER A 256 -23.50 19.84 12.02
C SER A 256 -23.13 19.88 13.51
N ALA A 257 -23.24 18.75 14.22
CA ALA A 257 -22.82 18.66 15.61
C ALA A 257 -21.30 18.86 15.72
N PRO A 258 -20.81 19.78 16.57
CA PRO A 258 -19.39 19.89 16.83
C PRO A 258 -18.92 18.70 17.66
N TRP A 259 -17.84 18.05 17.25
CA TRP A 259 -17.28 16.89 17.95
C TRP A 259 -15.76 16.90 17.90
N ALA A 260 -15.13 16.23 18.86
CA ALA A 260 -13.69 15.98 18.84
C ALA A 260 -13.37 14.63 19.49
N ILE A 261 -12.40 13.92 18.93
CA ILE A 261 -11.84 12.72 19.56
C ILE A 261 -11.08 13.13 20.81
N ALA A 262 -11.26 12.41 21.91
CA ALA A 262 -10.60 12.65 23.18
C ALA A 262 -9.88 11.40 23.72
N GLY A 263 -9.31 11.55 24.91
CA GLY A 263 -8.70 10.47 25.67
C GLY A 263 -7.49 9.84 24.99
N SER A 264 -7.34 8.53 25.18
CA SER A 264 -6.20 7.76 24.67
C SER A 264 -6.08 7.86 23.15
N SER A 265 -7.19 7.73 22.42
CA SER A 265 -7.20 7.85 20.96
C SER A 265 -6.73 9.22 20.48
N ALA A 266 -7.15 10.30 21.13
CA ALA A 266 -6.65 11.65 20.83
C ALA A 266 -5.16 11.84 21.13
N SER A 267 -4.68 11.18 22.18
CA SER A 267 -3.27 11.21 22.58
C SER A 267 -2.38 10.49 21.55
N LEU A 268 -2.80 9.30 21.08
CA LEU A 268 -2.12 8.54 20.03
C LEU A 268 -2.05 9.35 18.71
N LEU A 269 -3.17 9.92 18.28
CA LEU A 269 -3.25 10.73 17.07
C LEU A 269 -2.35 11.98 17.10
N GLN A 270 -1.93 12.41 18.30
CA GLN A 270 -1.01 13.53 18.50
C GLN A 270 0.41 13.08 18.79
N GLY A 271 0.73 11.80 18.63
CA GLY A 271 2.09 11.26 18.63
C GLY A 271 2.58 10.68 19.95
N MET A 272 1.66 10.37 20.88
CA MET A 272 2.01 9.57 22.05
C MET A 272 1.99 8.07 21.71
N SER A 273 2.98 7.31 22.20
CA SER A 273 3.08 5.87 22.00
C SER A 273 2.20 5.11 23.01
N LEU A 274 0.94 4.86 22.67
CA LEU A 274 0.00 4.10 23.50
C LEU A 274 -0.98 3.30 22.63
N VAL A 275 -1.64 2.31 23.22
CA VAL A 275 -2.69 1.51 22.56
C VAL A 275 -4.04 1.85 23.19
N PRO A 276 -4.89 2.66 22.52
CA PRO A 276 -6.22 2.96 23.00
C PRO A 276 -7.08 1.68 23.07
N ALA A 277 -7.83 1.52 24.16
CA ALA A 277 -8.83 0.47 24.28
C ALA A 277 -10.17 0.87 23.64
N ASP A 278 -10.40 2.17 23.55
CA ASP A 278 -11.65 2.81 23.17
C ASP A 278 -11.41 4.15 22.45
N ILE A 279 -12.49 4.68 21.87
CA ILE A 279 -12.55 6.00 21.27
C ILE A 279 -13.57 6.84 22.03
N ASP A 280 -13.10 7.92 22.65
CA ASP A 280 -13.98 8.92 23.25
C ASP A 280 -14.29 10.02 22.23
N ILE A 281 -15.57 10.36 22.08
CA ILE A 281 -16.04 11.50 21.29
C ILE A 281 -16.68 12.51 22.23
N LEU A 282 -16.09 13.68 22.34
CA LEU A 282 -16.67 14.80 23.08
C LEU A 282 -17.48 15.71 22.18
N THR A 283 -18.59 16.19 22.71
CA THR A 283 -19.53 17.08 22.01
C THR A 283 -20.37 17.88 23.01
N SER A 284 -21.21 18.78 22.51
CA SER A 284 -22.35 19.32 23.26
C SER A 284 -23.37 18.24 23.65
N ALA A 285 -24.24 18.53 24.62
CA ALA A 285 -25.32 17.63 25.04
C ALA A 285 -26.24 17.25 23.85
N ASP A 286 -26.72 18.24 23.10
CA ASP A 286 -27.55 18.01 21.90
C ASP A 286 -26.77 17.23 20.83
N GLY A 287 -25.50 17.57 20.63
CA GLY A 287 -24.64 16.88 19.68
C GLY A 287 -24.45 15.40 20.03
N ALA A 288 -24.44 15.01 21.31
CA ALA A 288 -24.38 13.60 21.70
C ALA A 288 -25.61 12.83 21.21
N TYR A 289 -26.80 13.39 21.33
CA TYR A 289 -28.02 12.76 20.81
C TYR A 289 -28.03 12.70 19.27
N GLN A 290 -27.56 13.75 18.59
CA GLN A 290 -27.43 13.75 17.12
C GLN A 290 -26.46 12.66 16.65
N ILE A 291 -25.27 12.59 17.25
CA ILE A 291 -24.25 11.59 16.95
C ILE A 291 -24.76 10.19 17.29
N GLY A 292 -25.46 10.02 18.41
CA GLY A 292 -26.09 8.75 18.77
C GLY A 292 -27.11 8.28 17.74
N GLY A 293 -27.86 9.20 17.13
CA GLY A 293 -28.73 8.91 15.99
C GLY A 293 -27.96 8.45 14.75
N ILE A 294 -26.84 9.12 14.42
CA ILE A 294 -25.97 8.76 13.27
C ILE A 294 -25.34 7.37 13.48
N LEU A 295 -24.97 7.04 14.72
CA LEU A 295 -24.32 5.77 15.10
C LEU A 295 -25.31 4.70 15.57
N LYS A 296 -26.61 4.86 15.28
CA LYS A 296 -27.66 4.00 15.84
C LYS A 296 -27.46 2.50 15.56
N GLU A 297 -26.94 2.16 14.39
CA GLU A 297 -26.64 0.76 14.02
C GLU A 297 -25.48 0.13 14.81
N HIS A 298 -24.69 0.97 15.49
CA HIS A 298 -23.57 0.57 16.33
C HIS A 298 -23.90 0.63 17.83
N GLU A 299 -25.15 0.96 18.20
CA GLU A 299 -25.52 1.24 19.59
C GLU A 299 -25.41 0.00 20.50
N ARG A 300 -24.68 0.15 21.60
CA ARG A 300 -24.68 -0.78 22.73
C ARG A 300 -25.53 -0.26 23.89
N SER A 301 -25.45 1.04 24.16
CA SER A 301 -26.34 1.72 25.09
C SER A 301 -26.69 3.13 24.58
N PRO A 302 -27.97 3.53 24.58
CA PRO A 302 -28.39 4.83 24.07
C PRO A 302 -27.84 5.97 24.92
N VAL A 303 -27.73 7.14 24.30
CA VAL A 303 -27.31 8.37 24.98
C VAL A 303 -28.32 8.71 26.08
N SER A 304 -27.84 8.82 27.30
CA SER A 304 -28.65 9.14 28.48
C SER A 304 -27.83 9.94 29.49
N TRP A 305 -28.51 10.73 30.32
CA TRP A 305 -27.86 11.46 31.40
C TRP A 305 -27.23 10.48 32.41
N ARG A 306 -25.97 10.70 32.75
CA ARG A 306 -25.18 9.92 33.71
C ARG A 306 -24.43 10.84 34.65
N GLU A 307 -24.38 10.42 35.91
CA GLU A 307 -23.60 11.07 36.95
C GLU A 307 -22.86 9.99 37.74
N SER A 308 -21.54 10.15 37.82
CA SER A 308 -20.64 9.43 38.71
C SER A 308 -19.88 10.48 39.51
N GLY A 309 -19.43 10.19 40.74
CA GLY A 309 -18.98 11.23 41.68
C GLY A 309 -18.06 12.34 41.12
N VAL A 310 -17.23 12.04 40.11
CA VAL A 310 -16.30 12.98 39.47
C VAL A 310 -16.78 13.48 38.10
N LEU A 311 -17.73 12.82 37.43
CA LEU A 311 -18.14 13.13 36.04
C LEU A 311 -19.66 13.16 35.87
N LYS A 312 -20.17 14.22 35.23
CA LYS A 312 -21.56 14.31 34.77
C LYS A 312 -21.61 14.54 33.27
N SER A 313 -22.43 13.79 32.54
CA SER A 313 -22.53 13.91 31.07
C SER A 313 -23.75 13.19 30.49
N HIS A 314 -24.06 13.46 29.22
CA HIS A 314 -24.89 12.61 28.39
C HIS A 314 -24.02 11.56 27.71
N LEU A 315 -24.09 10.31 28.17
CA LEU A 315 -23.21 9.23 27.72
C LEU A 315 -23.99 8.22 26.88
N GLY A 316 -23.47 7.94 25.68
CA GLY A 316 -23.84 6.79 24.87
C GLY A 316 -22.63 5.89 24.63
N ARG A 317 -22.86 4.59 24.45
CA ARG A 317 -21.81 3.61 24.14
C ARG A 317 -22.16 2.86 22.87
N PHE A 318 -21.18 2.71 22.01
CA PHE A 318 -21.30 2.12 20.68
C PHE A 318 -20.14 1.15 20.44
N GLU A 319 -20.30 0.26 19.47
CA GLU A 319 -19.24 -0.63 19.01
C GLU A 319 -19.06 -0.48 17.50
N VAL A 320 -17.90 0.06 17.10
CA VAL A 320 -17.58 0.36 15.72
C VAL A 320 -16.29 -0.37 15.38
N GLY A 321 -16.32 -1.25 14.37
CA GLY A 321 -15.13 -2.03 13.99
C GLY A 321 -14.55 -2.89 15.13
N GLY A 322 -15.40 -3.38 16.04
CA GLY A 322 -14.98 -4.12 17.23
C GLY A 322 -14.32 -3.28 18.33
N VAL A 323 -14.30 -1.95 18.19
CA VAL A 323 -13.78 -1.01 19.19
C VAL A 323 -14.94 -0.31 19.89
N GLN A 324 -14.84 -0.17 21.21
CA GLN A 324 -15.80 0.59 22.00
C GLN A 324 -15.66 2.09 21.69
N VAL A 325 -16.78 2.74 21.43
CA VAL A 325 -16.86 4.19 21.22
C VAL A 325 -17.79 4.79 22.26
N GLU A 326 -17.30 5.75 23.04
CA GLU A 326 -18.09 6.50 24.01
C GLU A 326 -18.40 7.90 23.45
N VAL A 327 -19.68 8.25 23.33
CA VAL A 327 -20.09 9.60 22.94
C VAL A 327 -20.51 10.34 24.21
N VAL A 328 -19.76 11.37 24.55
CA VAL A 328 -19.87 12.11 25.80
C VAL A 328 -20.29 13.56 25.53
N GLY A 329 -21.55 13.85 25.78
CA GLY A 329 -22.15 15.17 25.60
C GLY A 329 -22.16 16.00 26.87
N GLY A 330 -21.74 17.27 26.78
CA GLY A 330 -21.85 18.23 27.88
C GLY A 330 -21.10 17.79 29.14
N LEU A 331 -19.87 17.31 28.96
CA LEU A 331 -19.07 16.78 30.07
C LEU A 331 -18.81 17.85 31.13
N VAL A 332 -19.08 17.50 32.39
CA VAL A 332 -18.76 18.29 33.58
C VAL A 332 -17.86 17.46 34.49
N ILE A 333 -16.70 18.00 34.84
CA ILE A 333 -15.74 17.39 35.77
C ILE A 333 -15.95 18.04 37.14
N VAL A 334 -16.21 17.24 38.17
CA VAL A 334 -16.39 17.68 39.54
C VAL A 334 -15.11 17.41 40.31
N GLY A 335 -14.35 18.47 40.59
CA GLY A 335 -13.09 18.40 41.34
C GLY A 335 -13.16 19.10 42.70
N PRO A 336 -12.04 19.15 43.45
CA PRO A 336 -11.96 19.83 44.75
C PRO A 336 -12.34 21.32 44.71
N GLY A 337 -12.15 21.98 43.55
CA GLY A 337 -12.50 23.38 43.31
C GLY A 337 -13.91 23.61 42.73
N GLY A 338 -14.74 22.58 42.65
CA GLY A 338 -16.11 22.66 42.11
C GLY A 338 -16.29 21.99 40.75
N ALA A 339 -17.47 22.20 40.15
CA ALA A 339 -17.85 21.62 38.87
C ALA A 339 -17.41 22.52 37.70
N VAL A 340 -16.66 21.94 36.76
CA VAL A 340 -16.16 22.63 35.56
C VAL A 340 -16.76 21.98 34.33
N ALA A 341 -17.48 22.75 33.51
CA ALA A 341 -17.90 22.31 32.19
C ALA A 341 -16.68 22.18 31.27
N TRP A 342 -16.46 20.99 30.73
CA TRP A 342 -15.29 20.71 29.91
C TRP A 342 -15.65 20.79 28.42
N GLU A 343 -15.31 21.92 27.82
CA GLU A 343 -15.68 22.26 26.44
C GLU A 343 -14.48 22.26 25.48
N ALA A 344 -13.44 21.47 25.78
CA ALA A 344 -12.21 21.41 24.98
C ALA A 344 -12.46 21.03 23.50
N TRP A 345 -13.56 20.34 23.22
CA TRP A 345 -14.02 20.03 21.86
C TRP A 345 -14.40 21.26 21.02
N LYS A 346 -14.59 22.45 21.63
CA LYS A 346 -14.85 23.71 20.89
C LYS A 346 -13.62 24.25 20.16
N ARG A 347 -12.41 23.82 20.54
CA ARG A 347 -11.14 24.24 19.93
C ARG A 347 -10.27 23.02 19.61
N PRO A 348 -10.73 22.14 18.71
CA PRO A 348 -9.99 20.94 18.37
C PRO A 348 -8.74 21.30 17.56
N ARG A 349 -7.70 20.48 17.71
CA ARG A 349 -6.61 20.39 16.74
C ARG A 349 -7.07 19.50 15.59
N LEU A 350 -6.88 19.95 14.36
CA LEU A 350 -7.18 19.14 13.18
C LEU A 350 -5.99 18.23 12.89
N VAL A 351 -6.23 16.92 12.79
CA VAL A 351 -5.24 15.90 12.48
C VAL A 351 -5.57 15.31 11.11
N PRO A 352 -4.66 15.44 10.12
CA PRO A 352 -4.89 14.87 8.80
C PRO A 352 -4.79 13.34 8.85
N LEU A 353 -5.92 12.68 8.64
CA LEU A 353 -6.02 11.21 8.62
C LEU A 353 -7.12 10.78 7.64
N PHE A 354 -6.88 9.72 6.87
CA PHE A 354 -7.83 9.22 5.86
C PHE A 354 -8.22 10.24 4.78
N GLY A 355 -7.35 11.22 4.50
CA GLY A 355 -7.67 12.34 3.61
C GLY A 355 -8.70 13.32 4.20
N LEU A 356 -8.92 13.28 5.52
CA LEU A 356 -9.82 14.15 6.26
C LEU A 356 -9.07 14.89 7.37
N GLU A 357 -9.64 16.01 7.80
CA GLU A 357 -9.17 16.76 8.98
C GLU A 357 -9.98 16.30 10.20
N LEU A 358 -9.45 15.35 10.97
CA LEU A 358 -10.14 14.83 12.15
C LEU A 358 -10.01 15.83 13.30
N PRO A 359 -11.11 16.25 13.94
CA PRO A 359 -11.05 17.09 15.13
C PRO A 359 -10.61 16.26 16.34
N VAL A 360 -9.53 16.68 16.98
CA VAL A 360 -8.93 15.99 18.14
C VAL A 360 -8.73 16.98 19.29
N VAL A 361 -9.09 16.59 20.50
CA VAL A 361 -8.86 17.42 21.70
C VAL A 361 -7.36 17.61 21.91
N PRO A 362 -6.85 18.86 21.97
CA PRO A 362 -5.42 19.11 22.11
C PRO A 362 -4.83 18.48 23.38
N LEU A 363 -3.59 17.98 23.29
CA LEU A 363 -2.87 17.37 24.42
C LEU A 363 -2.83 18.27 25.65
N GLU A 364 -2.62 19.57 25.47
CA GLU A 364 -2.62 20.57 26.54
C GLU A 364 -3.96 20.66 27.30
N ALA A 365 -5.09 20.47 26.62
CA ALA A 365 -6.41 20.47 27.24
C ALA A 365 -6.70 19.13 27.96
N GLN A 366 -6.21 18.02 27.39
CA GLN A 366 -6.29 16.71 28.04
C GLN A 366 -5.45 16.64 29.32
N LEU A 367 -4.26 17.25 29.32
CA LEU A 367 -3.39 17.32 30.49
C LEU A 367 -4.15 17.85 31.72
N VAL A 368 -4.95 18.90 31.54
CA VAL A 368 -5.75 19.46 32.63
C VAL A 368 -6.89 18.55 33.04
N ALA A 369 -7.61 17.98 32.07
CA ALA A 369 -8.69 17.05 32.39
C ALA A 369 -8.19 15.89 33.25
N TYR A 370 -7.07 15.27 32.87
CA TYR A 370 -6.45 14.21 33.65
C TYR A 370 -5.91 14.71 34.99
N TYR A 371 -5.38 15.93 35.08
CA TYR A 371 -4.92 16.50 36.34
C TYR A 371 -6.05 16.67 37.37
N LEU A 372 -7.25 17.04 36.91
CA LEU A 372 -8.43 17.21 37.77
C LEU A 372 -9.05 15.88 38.21
N MET A 373 -8.69 14.76 37.57
CA MET A 373 -9.23 13.43 37.86
C MET A 373 -8.30 12.65 38.80
N PRO A 374 -8.78 12.15 39.96
CA PRO A 374 -7.96 11.36 40.87
C PRO A 374 -7.36 10.11 40.21
N GLY A 375 -6.11 9.77 40.55
CA GLY A 375 -5.46 8.52 40.11
C GLY A 375 -4.95 8.51 38.67
N ARG A 376 -4.76 9.70 38.08
CA ARG A 376 -4.32 9.88 36.68
C ARG A 376 -2.92 10.50 36.56
N GLU A 377 -2.15 10.53 37.65
CA GLU A 377 -0.84 11.19 37.74
C GLU A 377 0.15 10.67 36.70
N ALA A 378 0.19 9.35 36.46
CA ALA A 378 1.06 8.76 35.44
C ALA A 378 0.74 9.29 34.03
N ARG A 379 -0.56 9.38 33.68
CA ARG A 379 -1.00 9.91 32.37
C ARG A 379 -0.64 11.38 32.22
N VAL A 380 -0.79 12.16 33.30
CA VAL A 380 -0.39 13.58 33.32
C VAL A 380 1.11 13.72 33.00
N GLN A 381 1.96 12.89 33.60
CA GLN A 381 3.40 12.90 33.33
C GLN A 381 3.75 12.51 31.88
N GLU A 382 3.07 11.51 31.32
CA GLU A 382 3.26 11.10 29.93
C GLU A 382 2.88 12.20 28.93
N ILE A 383 1.74 12.87 29.13
CA ILE A 383 1.30 13.98 28.27
C ILE A 383 2.28 15.15 28.38
N ALA A 384 2.70 15.49 29.61
CA ALA A 384 3.68 16.54 29.86
C ALA A 384 5.03 16.25 29.15
N ALA A 385 5.52 15.02 29.22
CA ALA A 385 6.73 14.60 28.51
C ALA A 385 6.58 14.74 26.98
N CYS A 386 5.44 14.32 26.42
CA CYS A 386 5.16 14.47 24.99
C CYS A 386 5.12 15.94 24.54
N LEU A 387 4.47 16.80 25.32
CA LEU A 387 4.40 18.24 25.05
C LEU A 387 5.80 18.89 25.09
N ARG A 388 6.64 18.54 26.07
CA ARG A 388 8.04 19.01 26.13
C ARG A 388 8.86 18.58 24.91
N GLN A 389 8.72 17.31 24.48
CA GLN A 389 9.39 16.82 23.27
C GLN A 389 8.95 17.59 22.00
N LYS A 390 7.71 18.10 21.98
CA LYS A 390 7.17 18.95 20.93
C LYS A 390 7.54 20.44 21.08
N GLY A 391 8.38 20.80 22.06
CA GLY A 391 8.86 22.16 22.28
C GLY A 391 7.91 23.07 23.05
N TYR A 392 6.90 22.52 23.74
CA TYR A 392 6.07 23.32 24.65
C TYR A 392 6.87 23.64 25.91
N ASP A 393 7.19 24.91 26.11
CA ASP A 393 7.73 25.42 27.37
C ASP A 393 6.60 25.79 28.34
N SER A 394 6.96 26.24 29.54
CA SER A 394 6.01 26.63 30.58
C SER A 394 5.08 27.76 30.15
N GLN A 395 5.57 28.72 29.36
CA GLN A 395 4.81 29.90 28.92
C GLN A 395 3.80 29.53 27.84
N VAL A 396 4.20 28.71 26.86
CA VAL A 396 3.34 28.22 25.79
C VAL A 396 2.22 27.38 26.36
N LEU A 397 2.52 26.49 27.30
CA LEU A 397 1.50 25.70 27.94
C LEU A 397 0.55 26.58 28.75
N GLU A 398 1.07 27.49 29.57
CA GLU A 398 0.24 28.41 30.37
C GLU A 398 -0.70 29.25 29.49
N ASN A 399 -0.21 29.77 28.37
CA ASN A 399 -1.04 30.46 27.39
C ASN A 399 -2.14 29.54 26.83
N ALA A 400 -1.82 28.28 26.53
CA ALA A 400 -2.79 27.31 26.02
C ALA A 400 -3.85 26.93 27.09
N LEU A 401 -3.44 26.80 28.35
CA LEU A 401 -4.34 26.55 29.49
C LEU A 401 -5.28 27.73 29.75
N ASN A 402 -4.74 28.95 29.72
CA ASN A 402 -5.52 30.18 29.87
C ASN A 402 -6.54 30.35 28.72
N GLN A 403 -6.14 30.01 27.50
CA GLN A 403 -7.03 30.02 26.34
C GLN A 403 -8.17 29.00 26.46
N ALA A 404 -7.95 27.88 27.16
CA ALA A 404 -8.97 26.86 27.39
C ALA A 404 -10.04 27.27 28.43
N GLY A 405 -9.90 28.43 29.09
CA GLY A 405 -10.93 28.99 29.99
C GLY A 405 -11.01 28.33 31.36
N LEU A 406 -9.90 27.77 31.86
CA LEU A 406 -9.84 27.05 33.13
C LEU A 406 -9.68 28.00 34.34
N PRO A 407 -10.18 27.64 35.53
CA PRO A 407 -10.01 28.44 36.75
C PRO A 407 -8.53 28.65 37.11
N THR A 408 -8.19 29.86 37.56
CA THR A 408 -6.82 30.32 37.86
C THR A 408 -6.06 29.43 38.87
N ASP A 409 -6.78 28.76 39.77
CA ASP A 409 -6.19 27.90 40.81
C ASP A 409 -5.64 26.58 40.23
N ALA A 410 -6.26 26.05 39.17
CA ALA A 410 -5.76 24.87 38.44
C ALA A 410 -4.44 25.18 37.71
N SER A 411 -4.24 26.43 37.29
CA SER A 411 -2.99 26.89 36.69
C SER A 411 -1.81 26.79 37.66
N THR A 412 -2.01 26.99 38.96
CA THR A 412 -0.93 26.98 39.95
C THR A 412 -0.42 25.58 40.25
N ALA A 413 -1.28 24.58 40.21
CA ALA A 413 -0.91 23.20 40.49
C ALA A 413 -0.37 22.45 39.23
N VAL A 414 -0.83 22.85 38.03
CA VAL A 414 -0.20 22.46 36.76
C VAL A 414 1.19 23.11 36.62
N ARG A 415 1.37 24.37 37.06
CA ARG A 415 2.69 25.03 37.14
C ARG A 415 3.69 24.19 37.96
N SER A 416 3.28 23.63 39.11
CA SER A 416 4.18 22.80 39.93
C SER A 416 4.54 21.46 39.27
N LEU A 417 3.65 20.83 38.51
CA LEU A 417 3.93 19.54 37.86
C LEU A 417 4.92 19.63 36.69
N LEU A 418 5.03 20.80 36.06
CA LEU A 418 5.89 21.00 34.90
C LEU A 418 7.26 21.59 35.25
N LEU A 419 7.36 22.25 36.40
CA LEU A 419 8.59 22.88 36.92
C LEU A 419 9.40 22.01 37.87
N PHE A 420 8.88 20.88 38.36
CA PHE A 420 9.69 19.94 39.14
C PHE A 420 10.47 18.98 38.23
N GLN A 421 11.79 19.18 38.26
CA GLN A 421 12.81 18.16 38.03
C GLN A 421 12.69 17.01 39.04
#